data_AF-A0A3L7RTJ3-F1
#
_entry.id   AF-A0A3L7RTJ3-F1
#
_cell.length_a   1.000
_cell.length_b   1.000
_cell.length_c   1.000
_cell.angle_alpha   90.00
_cell.angle_beta   90.00
_cell.angle_gamma   90.00
#
_symmetry.space_group_name_H-M   'P 1'
#
loop_
_entity.id
_entity.type
_entity.pdbx_description
1 polymer ?
#
loop_
_entity_poly.entity_id
_entity_poly.type
_entity_poly.pdbx_seq_one_letter_code
_entity_poly.pdbx_strand_id
1 'polypeptide(L)'
;SQFDRFFYGLAGSRSNPSAVQCTVHLEHSPRAFRAGAGQTIPILPFAICDDLSGKDSGPAVQTPGYWTSRIESGKGQDKYSWNAATHQFESGPDGLPEITVTVYSTTSVGNPDSFIPISFSNDKGNGGGNHIPEWIRNGLTGDDLQSMGYSELAFPGSVPVTTLTSQDLLNCRIALQEKSGEACLISLCSALPAKTEITSITLKRPVAARVVQVSQIASGSLKVILQPCVIATSTAVTSTTPDAAVNRYVYSVRLSH
;
A
#
# COMPACT_ATOMS: atom_id res chain seq x y z
N SER A 1 11.10 -10.25 -19.81
CA SER A 1 11.57 -11.09 -18.67
C SER A 1 10.74 -10.76 -17.43
N GLN A 2 10.80 -11.56 -16.36
CA GLN A 2 10.12 -11.25 -15.07
C GLN A 2 10.56 -9.88 -14.52
N PHE A 3 11.84 -9.54 -14.71
CA PHE A 3 12.42 -8.25 -14.36
C PHE A 3 11.72 -7.09 -15.07
N ASP A 4 11.51 -7.20 -16.40
CA ASP A 4 10.85 -6.14 -17.18
C ASP A 4 9.39 -5.91 -16.75
N ARG A 5 8.69 -6.96 -16.31
CA ARG A 5 7.30 -6.86 -15.82
C ARG A 5 7.22 -6.19 -14.46
N PHE A 6 8.12 -6.56 -13.54
CA PHE A 6 8.19 -5.95 -12.22
C PHE A 6 8.55 -4.45 -12.30
N PHE A 7 9.55 -4.11 -13.11
CA PHE A 7 10.07 -2.74 -13.26
C PHE A 7 9.35 -1.91 -14.33
N TYR A 8 8.21 -2.36 -14.87
CA TYR A 8 7.49 -1.62 -15.90
C TYR A 8 7.17 -0.18 -15.48
N GLY A 9 6.91 0.07 -14.19
CA GLY A 9 6.68 1.42 -13.65
C GLY A 9 7.87 2.38 -13.75
N LEU A 10 9.07 1.89 -14.08
CA LEU A 10 10.28 2.70 -14.34
C LEU A 10 10.57 2.86 -15.84
N ALA A 11 9.87 2.15 -16.72
CA ALA A 11 10.10 2.15 -18.15
C ALA A 11 9.07 3.02 -18.87
N GLY A 12 9.53 3.91 -19.76
CA GLY A 12 8.67 4.77 -20.60
C GLY A 12 9.16 4.80 -22.05
N SER A 13 8.27 5.16 -22.97
CA SER A 13 8.61 5.34 -24.38
C SER A 13 9.47 6.60 -24.55
N ARG A 14 10.64 6.48 -25.19
CA ARG A 14 11.49 7.64 -25.51
C ARG A 14 10.80 8.51 -26.55
N SER A 15 10.50 9.77 -26.20
CA SER A 15 10.22 10.81 -27.18
C SER A 15 11.52 11.39 -27.74
N ASN A 16 11.44 12.06 -28.90
CA ASN A 16 12.59 12.67 -29.59
C ASN A 16 13.46 13.50 -28.63
N PRO A 17 14.80 13.54 -28.83
CA PRO A 17 15.71 14.19 -27.91
C PRO A 17 15.37 15.68 -27.75
N SER A 18 14.98 16.06 -26.54
CA SER A 18 14.85 17.46 -26.14
C SER A 18 16.25 18.07 -25.94
N ALA A 19 16.42 19.36 -26.24
CA ALA A 19 17.68 20.09 -26.05
C ALA A 19 18.04 20.33 -24.56
N VAL A 20 17.16 19.92 -23.64
CA VAL A 20 17.36 20.02 -22.20
C VAL A 20 17.95 18.72 -21.67
N GLN A 21 19.16 18.79 -21.14
CA GLN A 21 19.72 17.70 -20.33
C GLN A 21 19.22 17.85 -18.89
N CYS A 22 18.72 16.76 -18.32
CA CYS A 22 18.44 16.66 -16.89
C CYS A 22 18.98 15.32 -16.39
N THR A 23 19.44 15.28 -15.14
CA THR A 23 19.81 14.02 -14.49
C THR A 23 18.64 13.57 -13.62
N VAL A 24 18.17 12.33 -13.88
CA VAL A 24 17.17 11.65 -13.06
C VAL A 24 17.89 10.86 -11.98
N HIS A 25 17.56 11.12 -10.71
CA HIS A 25 18.00 10.34 -9.57
C HIS A 25 16.87 9.41 -9.13
N LEU A 26 17.19 8.11 -9.03
CA LEU A 26 16.30 7.08 -8.52
C LEU A 26 16.85 6.56 -7.18
N GLU A 27 16.10 6.77 -6.12
CA GLU A 27 16.49 6.36 -4.77
C GLU A 27 15.46 5.38 -4.17
N HIS A 28 15.91 4.30 -3.55
CA HIS A 28 15.07 3.18 -3.11
C HIS A 28 15.01 3.02 -1.58
N SER A 29 15.17 4.12 -0.84
CA SER A 29 15.14 4.16 0.64
C SER A 29 14.09 5.16 1.15
N PRO A 30 12.80 5.00 0.78
CA PRO A 30 11.74 5.89 1.26
C PRO A 30 11.60 5.76 2.78
N ARG A 31 11.74 6.89 3.49
CA ARG A 31 11.48 7.02 4.93
C ARG A 31 10.12 7.64 5.22
N ALA A 32 9.59 8.41 4.29
CA ALA A 32 8.30 9.07 4.43
C ALA A 32 7.70 9.41 3.06
N PHE A 33 6.45 9.85 3.04
CA PHE A 33 5.82 10.41 1.85
C PHE A 33 5.20 11.76 2.16
N ARG A 34 5.42 12.73 1.27
CA ARG A 34 4.87 14.07 1.37
C ARG A 34 4.16 14.41 0.07
N ALA A 35 2.91 14.83 0.17
CA ALA A 35 2.18 15.40 -0.95
C ALA A 35 2.74 16.81 -1.24
N GLY A 36 3.22 17.03 -2.47
CA GLY A 36 3.51 18.37 -2.96
C GLY A 36 2.24 19.16 -3.26
N ALA A 37 2.36 20.45 -3.59
CA ALA A 37 1.22 21.26 -3.99
C ALA A 37 0.53 20.66 -5.23
N GLY A 38 -0.78 20.38 -5.12
CA GLY A 38 -1.57 19.74 -6.18
C GLY A 38 -1.23 18.28 -6.46
N GLN A 39 -0.40 17.64 -5.62
CA GLN A 39 -0.06 16.22 -5.73
C GLN A 39 -0.76 15.40 -4.63
N THR A 40 -0.92 14.11 -4.88
CA THR A 40 -1.39 13.15 -3.88
C THR A 40 -0.41 11.99 -3.74
N ILE A 41 -0.41 11.37 -2.56
CA ILE A 41 0.31 10.13 -2.29
C ILE A 41 -0.61 8.99 -2.74
N PRO A 42 -0.23 8.15 -3.71
CA PRO A 42 -1.11 7.12 -4.27
C PRO A 42 -1.18 5.90 -3.35
N ILE A 43 -1.67 6.08 -2.12
CA ILE A 43 -1.72 5.07 -1.06
C ILE A 43 -3.13 4.48 -0.95
N LEU A 44 -3.23 3.16 -0.77
CA LEU A 44 -4.46 2.57 -0.27
C LEU A 44 -4.53 2.76 1.24
N PRO A 45 -5.64 3.30 1.80
CA PRO A 45 -5.79 3.59 3.23
C PRO A 45 -6.08 2.32 4.05
N PHE A 46 -5.22 1.33 3.87
CA PHE A 46 -5.25 0.07 4.59
C PHE A 46 -3.83 -0.40 4.88
N ALA A 47 -3.67 -1.24 5.91
CA ALA A 47 -2.41 -1.86 6.26
C ALA A 47 -2.50 -3.38 6.31
N ILE A 48 -1.38 -4.04 5.99
CA ILE A 48 -1.20 -5.50 6.11
C ILE A 48 -0.23 -5.76 7.26
N CYS A 49 -0.60 -6.67 8.16
CA CYS A 49 0.28 -7.10 9.24
C CYS A 49 1.47 -7.92 8.70
N ASP A 50 2.70 -7.42 8.90
CA ASP A 50 3.92 -8.05 8.39
C ASP A 50 4.87 -8.55 9.50
N ASP A 51 4.42 -8.52 10.77
CA ASP A 51 5.08 -9.17 11.91
C ASP A 51 4.07 -10.08 12.63
N LEU A 52 4.35 -11.38 12.74
CA LEU A 52 3.58 -12.27 13.61
C LEU A 52 4.38 -12.51 14.90
N SER A 53 3.92 -11.94 16.01
CA SER A 53 4.47 -12.31 17.33
C SER A 53 4.06 -13.75 17.63
N GLY A 54 5.02 -14.67 17.65
CA GLY A 54 4.83 -15.97 18.27
C GLY A 54 4.46 -15.77 19.74
N LYS A 55 3.41 -16.45 20.21
CA LYS A 55 3.07 -16.48 21.63
C LYS A 55 4.27 -17.02 22.42
N ASP A 56 4.59 -16.32 23.50
CA ASP A 56 5.22 -16.79 24.73
C ASP A 56 6.52 -17.62 24.62
N SER A 57 7.59 -17.08 25.21
CA SER A 57 8.85 -17.71 25.66
C SER A 57 9.93 -18.11 24.64
N GLY A 58 11.05 -17.39 24.66
CA GLY A 58 12.31 -17.71 23.95
C GLY A 58 12.82 -16.57 23.05
N PRO A 59 14.11 -16.58 22.62
CA PRO A 59 14.64 -15.56 21.72
C PRO A 59 13.78 -15.57 20.45
N ALA A 60 13.04 -14.49 20.24
CA ALA A 60 11.92 -14.43 19.31
C ALA A 60 12.34 -14.83 17.89
N VAL A 61 11.94 -16.02 17.46
CA VAL A 61 11.94 -16.38 16.04
C VAL A 61 10.84 -15.54 15.41
N GLN A 62 11.22 -14.42 14.79
CA GLN A 62 10.31 -13.58 14.02
C GLN A 62 9.74 -14.43 12.89
N THR A 63 8.47 -14.83 13.01
CA THR A 63 7.78 -15.49 11.91
C THR A 63 7.52 -14.42 10.84
N PRO A 64 7.96 -14.63 9.57
CA PRO A 64 7.70 -13.67 8.50
C PRO A 64 6.20 -13.40 8.38
N GLY A 65 5.82 -12.13 8.28
CA GLY A 65 4.43 -11.75 8.13
C GLY A 65 3.82 -12.12 6.78
N TYR A 66 2.57 -11.72 6.57
CA TYR A 66 1.79 -12.26 5.46
C TYR A 66 2.32 -11.82 4.09
N TRP A 67 2.70 -10.54 3.95
CA TRP A 67 3.36 -10.04 2.74
C TRP A 67 4.70 -10.74 2.52
N THR A 68 5.57 -10.74 3.52
CA THR A 68 6.91 -11.34 3.40
C THR A 68 6.84 -12.83 3.06
N SER A 69 5.95 -13.58 3.70
CA SER A 69 5.79 -15.02 3.47
C SER A 69 5.19 -15.36 2.12
N ARG A 70 4.28 -14.54 1.56
CA ARG A 70 3.64 -14.82 0.27
C ARG A 70 4.37 -14.20 -0.91
N ILE A 71 4.69 -12.92 -0.80
CA ILE A 71 5.28 -12.15 -1.90
C ILE A 71 6.79 -12.33 -1.92
N GLU A 72 7.46 -11.97 -0.83
CA GLU A 72 8.92 -11.86 -0.82
C GLU A 72 9.63 -13.20 -0.88
N SER A 73 9.00 -14.25 -0.35
CA SER A 73 9.51 -15.62 -0.44
C SER A 73 9.14 -16.34 -1.74
N GLY A 74 8.32 -15.73 -2.61
CA GLY A 74 7.87 -16.34 -3.87
C GLY A 74 6.86 -17.47 -3.71
N LYS A 75 6.24 -17.64 -2.53
CA LYS A 75 5.32 -18.77 -2.20
C LYS A 75 3.83 -18.42 -2.33
N GLY A 76 3.50 -17.23 -2.81
CA GLY A 76 2.14 -16.83 -3.14
C GLY A 76 1.61 -17.62 -4.35
N GLN A 77 0.33 -17.45 -4.63
CA GLN A 77 -0.22 -17.93 -5.90
C GLN A 77 0.27 -17.03 -7.02
N ASP A 78 0.36 -17.52 -8.25
CA ASP A 78 0.71 -16.73 -9.44
C ASP A 78 -0.30 -17.12 -10.52
N LYS A 79 -1.38 -16.37 -10.59
CA LYS A 79 -2.58 -16.70 -11.39
C LYS A 79 -2.95 -15.61 -12.37
N TYR A 80 -2.42 -14.41 -12.20
CA TYR A 80 -2.78 -13.26 -12.98
C TYR A 80 -1.55 -12.64 -13.63
N SER A 81 -1.77 -12.06 -14.80
CA SER A 81 -0.75 -11.36 -15.55
C SER A 81 -1.22 -9.96 -15.90
N TRP A 82 -0.37 -8.97 -15.66
CA TRP A 82 -0.67 -7.59 -16.04
C TRP A 82 -0.38 -7.35 -17.53
N ASN A 83 -1.40 -7.02 -18.31
CA ASN A 83 -1.23 -6.54 -19.68
C ASN A 83 -1.14 -5.01 -19.69
N ALA A 84 0.07 -4.50 -19.89
CA ALA A 84 0.34 -3.07 -19.89
C ALA A 84 -0.22 -2.31 -21.10
N ALA A 85 -0.51 -3.00 -22.22
CA ALA A 85 -1.07 -2.35 -23.41
C ALA A 85 -2.58 -2.13 -23.28
N THR A 86 -3.29 -3.10 -22.68
CA THR A 86 -4.75 -3.02 -22.47
C THR A 86 -5.12 -2.45 -21.10
N HIS A 87 -4.13 -2.31 -20.20
CA HIS A 87 -4.32 -1.93 -18.80
C HIS A 87 -5.30 -2.86 -18.07
N GLN A 88 -5.20 -4.16 -18.34
CA GLN A 88 -6.08 -5.18 -17.76
C GLN A 88 -5.29 -6.38 -17.24
N PHE A 89 -5.87 -7.06 -16.25
CA PHE A 89 -5.37 -8.34 -15.79
C PHE A 89 -5.95 -9.48 -16.63
N GLU A 90 -5.08 -10.37 -17.06
CA GLU A 90 -5.41 -11.60 -17.78
C GLU A 90 -5.14 -12.82 -16.90
N SER A 91 -5.89 -13.89 -17.10
CA SER A 91 -5.65 -15.15 -16.40
C SER A 91 -4.37 -15.81 -16.94
N GLY A 92 -3.44 -16.15 -16.05
CA GLY A 92 -2.20 -16.83 -16.38
C GLY A 92 -1.05 -16.33 -15.51
N PRO A 93 -0.06 -17.18 -15.19
CA PRO A 93 1.06 -16.79 -14.35
C PRO A 93 1.99 -15.81 -15.08
N ASP A 94 2.51 -14.81 -14.36
CA ASP A 94 3.50 -13.86 -14.90
C ASP A 94 4.84 -13.85 -14.15
N GLY A 95 4.98 -14.70 -13.12
CA GLY A 95 6.13 -14.79 -12.24
C GLY A 95 6.03 -13.87 -11.02
N LEU A 96 4.95 -13.10 -10.85
CA LEU A 96 4.73 -12.23 -9.70
C LEU A 96 3.64 -12.83 -8.80
N PRO A 97 4.00 -13.37 -7.62
CA PRO A 97 2.99 -13.97 -6.75
C PRO A 97 1.98 -12.92 -6.28
N GLU A 98 0.70 -13.25 -6.24
CA GLU A 98 -0.35 -12.45 -5.64
C GLU A 98 -0.56 -12.79 -4.15
N ILE A 99 -1.17 -11.85 -3.45
CA ILE A 99 -1.68 -12.02 -2.09
C ILE A 99 -3.16 -11.70 -2.07
N THR A 100 -3.92 -12.47 -1.29
CA THR A 100 -5.34 -12.22 -1.04
C THR A 100 -5.47 -11.63 0.33
N VAL A 101 -6.02 -10.43 0.43
CA VAL A 101 -6.32 -9.78 1.71
C VAL A 101 -7.82 -9.54 1.84
N THR A 102 -8.30 -9.44 3.08
CA THR A 102 -9.71 -9.27 3.40
C THR A 102 -9.92 -7.99 4.20
N VAL A 103 -10.73 -7.08 3.68
CA VAL A 103 -11.24 -5.93 4.43
C VAL A 103 -12.47 -6.38 5.21
N TYR A 104 -12.44 -6.21 6.52
CA TYR A 104 -13.55 -6.52 7.43
C TYR A 104 -14.21 -5.23 7.91
N SER A 105 -15.52 -5.25 8.16
CA SER A 105 -16.26 -4.10 8.73
C SER A 105 -15.74 -3.71 10.12
N THR A 106 -15.41 -4.71 10.94
CA THR A 106 -14.79 -4.53 12.25
C THR A 106 -13.32 -4.93 12.18
N THR A 107 -12.49 -4.34 13.05
CA THR A 107 -11.07 -4.66 13.14
C THR A 107 -10.90 -6.13 13.57
N SER A 108 -10.65 -7.02 12.61
CA SER A 108 -10.45 -8.45 12.83
C SER A 108 -9.00 -8.71 13.26
N VAL A 109 -8.70 -8.38 14.51
CA VAL A 109 -7.38 -8.63 15.07
C VAL A 109 -7.09 -10.14 15.07
N GLY A 110 -6.03 -10.56 14.37
CA GLY A 110 -5.52 -11.93 14.43
C GLY A 110 -5.62 -12.74 13.13
N ASN A 111 -6.33 -12.26 12.10
CA ASN A 111 -6.30 -12.90 10.78
C ASN A 111 -5.10 -12.39 9.97
N PRO A 112 -4.20 -13.26 9.49
CA PRO A 112 -2.99 -12.83 8.77
C PRO A 112 -3.31 -12.14 7.43
N ASP A 113 -4.47 -12.41 6.83
CA ASP A 113 -4.95 -11.78 5.60
C ASP A 113 -5.72 -10.48 5.83
N SER A 114 -5.80 -9.96 7.06
CA SER A 114 -6.52 -8.71 7.34
C SER A 114 -5.94 -7.52 6.57
N PHE A 115 -6.81 -6.78 5.90
CA PHE A 115 -6.52 -5.49 5.29
C PHE A 115 -7.14 -4.39 6.15
N ILE A 116 -6.36 -3.89 7.10
CA ILE A 116 -6.82 -3.10 8.24
C ILE A 116 -7.07 -1.66 7.80
N PRO A 117 -8.30 -1.12 7.90
CA PRO A 117 -8.58 0.26 7.53
C PRO A 117 -7.84 1.26 8.44
N ILE A 118 -7.19 2.26 7.85
CA ILE A 118 -6.50 3.34 8.56
C ILE A 118 -7.13 4.69 8.23
N SER A 119 -7.15 5.59 9.21
CA SER A 119 -7.69 6.95 9.06
C SER A 119 -6.58 7.98 9.00
N PHE A 120 -6.73 8.91 8.06
CA PHE A 120 -5.97 10.15 7.97
C PHE A 120 -6.83 11.38 8.23
N SER A 121 -7.96 11.21 8.95
CA SER A 121 -8.79 12.32 9.41
C SER A 121 -8.98 12.25 10.92
N ASN A 122 -8.97 13.44 11.54
CA ASN A 122 -9.28 13.65 12.96
C ASN A 122 -10.78 13.70 13.26
N ASP A 123 -11.65 13.55 12.25
CA ASP A 123 -13.09 13.59 12.43
C ASP A 123 -13.59 12.38 13.22
N LYS A 124 -13.66 12.56 14.54
CA LYS A 124 -14.34 11.65 15.46
C LYS A 124 -15.86 11.86 15.34
N GLY A 125 -16.45 11.32 14.29
CA GLY A 125 -17.80 10.77 14.32
C GLY A 125 -18.97 11.72 14.61
N ASN A 126 -19.04 12.90 14.01
CA ASN A 126 -20.28 13.70 14.02
C ASN A 126 -20.69 14.12 12.60
N GLY A 127 -21.17 13.17 11.80
CA GLY A 127 -21.95 13.42 10.58
C GLY A 127 -21.18 13.53 9.25
N GLY A 128 -19.85 13.52 9.25
CA GLY A 128 -19.03 13.36 8.04
C GLY A 128 -18.85 11.88 7.69
N GLY A 129 -19.07 11.50 6.43
CA GLY A 129 -18.83 10.13 5.95
C GLY A 129 -17.35 9.73 6.08
N ASN A 130 -17.08 8.42 6.05
CA ASN A 130 -15.70 7.92 6.05
C ASN A 130 -15.00 8.30 4.74
N HIS A 131 -13.81 8.92 4.82
CA HIS A 131 -13.02 9.40 3.68
C HIS A 131 -12.21 8.30 2.96
N ILE A 132 -12.25 7.05 3.43
CA ILE A 132 -11.51 5.93 2.84
C ILE A 132 -11.81 5.74 1.34
N PRO A 133 -13.07 5.72 0.87
CA PRO A 133 -13.37 5.61 -0.56
C PRO A 133 -12.73 6.72 -1.40
N GLU A 134 -12.69 7.95 -0.87
CA GLU A 134 -12.06 9.11 -1.53
C GLU A 134 -10.55 8.95 -1.58
N TRP A 135 -9.91 8.54 -0.48
CA TRP A 135 -8.46 8.27 -0.45
C TRP A 135 -8.08 7.12 -1.38
N ILE A 136 -8.92 6.09 -1.52
CA ILE A 136 -8.69 5.02 -2.51
C ILE A 136 -8.64 5.60 -3.93
N ARG A 137 -9.59 6.48 -4.30
CA ARG A 137 -9.67 7.04 -5.66
C ARG A 137 -8.57 8.06 -5.94
N ASN A 138 -8.36 8.97 -5.01
CA ASN A 138 -7.60 10.19 -5.25
C ASN A 138 -6.18 10.13 -4.66
N GLY A 139 -5.92 9.18 -3.78
CA GLY A 139 -4.74 9.20 -2.92
C GLY A 139 -4.90 10.18 -1.76
N LEU A 140 -3.84 10.27 -0.95
CA LEU A 140 -3.77 11.12 0.22
C LEU A 140 -3.18 12.49 -0.11
N THR A 141 -3.90 13.55 0.24
CA THR A 141 -3.47 14.95 0.00
C THR A 141 -2.59 15.47 1.14
N GLY A 142 -2.00 16.65 0.93
CA GLY A 142 -1.31 17.38 2.00
C GLY A 142 -2.26 17.82 3.11
N ASP A 143 -3.50 18.17 2.77
CA ASP A 143 -4.51 18.63 3.72
C ASP A 143 -4.99 17.49 4.63
N ASP A 144 -5.14 16.27 4.08
CA ASP A 144 -5.44 15.08 4.88
C ASP A 144 -4.36 14.83 5.94
N LEU A 145 -3.08 14.90 5.55
CA LEU A 145 -1.96 14.76 6.48
C LEU A 145 -1.95 15.88 7.54
N GLN A 146 -2.18 17.12 7.12
CA GLN A 146 -2.23 18.25 8.04
C GLN A 146 -3.40 18.14 9.02
N SER A 147 -4.53 17.56 8.61
CA SER A 147 -5.69 17.32 9.49
C SER A 147 -5.30 16.46 10.69
N MET A 148 -4.32 15.57 10.53
CA MET A 148 -3.73 14.72 11.57
C MET A 148 -2.57 15.37 12.32
N GLY A 149 -2.18 16.60 11.96
CA GLY A 149 -0.98 17.26 12.48
C GLY A 149 0.32 16.75 11.85
N TYR A 150 0.26 16.08 10.70
CA TYR A 150 1.42 15.52 10.01
C TYR A 150 1.84 16.40 8.83
N SER A 151 3.15 16.53 8.62
CA SER A 151 3.72 17.13 7.41
C SER A 151 4.10 16.09 6.36
N GLU A 152 4.22 14.83 6.77
CA GLU A 152 4.56 13.67 5.94
C GLU A 152 4.06 12.38 6.61
N LEU A 153 3.75 11.36 5.81
CA LEU A 153 3.47 10.01 6.29
C LEU A 153 4.79 9.27 6.50
N ALA A 154 5.26 9.20 7.75
CA ALA A 154 6.55 8.61 8.11
C ALA A 154 6.50 7.08 8.33
N PHE A 155 7.63 6.43 8.06
CA PHE A 155 7.87 5.00 8.30
C PHE A 155 9.21 4.80 9.03
N PRO A 156 9.22 4.19 10.23
CA PRO A 156 8.06 3.79 11.00
C PRO A 156 7.23 4.99 11.49
N GLY A 157 5.92 4.80 11.67
CA GLY A 157 5.00 5.86 12.10
C GLY A 157 3.68 5.31 12.64
N SER A 158 3.01 6.04 13.54
CA SER A 158 1.72 5.62 14.12
C SER A 158 0.56 6.27 13.38
N VAL A 159 -0.44 5.47 13.00
CA VAL A 159 -1.67 5.95 12.36
C VAL A 159 -2.91 5.37 13.06
N PRO A 160 -3.99 6.15 13.22
CA PRO A 160 -5.24 5.63 13.74
C PRO A 160 -5.82 4.54 12.82
N VAL A 161 -6.45 3.54 13.43
CA VAL A 161 -7.32 2.62 12.69
C VAL A 161 -8.76 3.09 12.76
N THR A 162 -9.57 2.64 11.81
CA THR A 162 -11.00 2.93 11.78
C THR A 162 -11.80 1.68 11.44
N THR A 163 -13.10 1.71 11.72
CA THR A 163 -14.05 0.68 11.31
C THR A 163 -14.82 1.16 10.09
N LEU A 164 -15.38 0.21 9.34
CA LEU A 164 -16.16 0.49 8.14
C LEU A 164 -17.59 0.02 8.35
N THR A 165 -18.55 0.91 8.09
CA THR A 165 -19.95 0.50 7.98
C THR A 165 -20.17 -0.35 6.72
N SER A 166 -21.32 -1.01 6.61
CA SER A 166 -21.68 -1.75 5.39
C SER A 166 -21.74 -0.84 4.16
N GLN A 167 -22.15 0.43 4.33
CA GLN A 167 -22.16 1.42 3.25
C GLN A 167 -20.73 1.82 2.86
N ASP A 168 -19.84 1.99 3.83
CA ASP A 168 -18.42 2.28 3.55
C ASP A 168 -17.77 1.13 2.79
N LEU A 169 -18.03 -0.12 3.18
CA LEU A 169 -17.52 -1.29 2.45
C LEU A 169 -18.04 -1.31 1.00
N LEU A 170 -19.31 -0.98 0.76
CA LEU A 170 -19.83 -0.90 -0.60
C LEU A 170 -19.10 0.19 -1.41
N ASN A 171 -18.88 1.36 -0.82
CA ASN A 171 -18.16 2.45 -1.47
C ASN A 171 -16.68 2.12 -1.71
N CYS A 172 -16.03 1.44 -0.75
CA CYS A 172 -14.66 0.93 -0.88
C CYS A 172 -14.55 -0.08 -2.02
N ARG A 173 -15.53 -0.98 -2.15
CA ARG A 173 -15.55 -1.97 -3.24
C ARG A 173 -15.54 -1.27 -4.60
N ILE A 174 -16.42 -0.29 -4.79
CA ILE A 174 -16.50 0.48 -6.04
C ILE A 174 -15.17 1.19 -6.31
N ALA A 175 -14.65 1.93 -5.32
CA ALA A 175 -13.39 2.66 -5.43
C ALA A 175 -12.19 1.75 -5.75
N LEU A 176 -12.09 0.57 -5.10
CA LEU A 176 -11.02 -0.40 -5.35
C LEU A 176 -11.15 -1.03 -6.75
N GLN A 177 -12.37 -1.25 -7.23
CA GLN A 177 -12.62 -1.74 -8.59
C GLN A 177 -12.20 -0.71 -9.65
N GLU A 178 -12.49 0.57 -9.42
CA GLU A 178 -12.05 1.68 -10.27
C GLU A 178 -10.51 1.79 -10.31
N LYS A 179 -9.83 1.44 -9.21
CA LYS A 179 -8.36 1.40 -9.10
C LYS A 179 -7.68 0.13 -9.62
N SER A 180 -8.42 -0.80 -10.21
CA SER A 180 -7.85 -2.04 -10.73
C SER A 180 -6.72 -1.75 -11.74
N GLY A 181 -5.56 -2.40 -11.56
CA GLY A 181 -4.39 -2.21 -12.42
C GLY A 181 -3.51 -0.99 -12.13
N GLU A 182 -4.00 -0.01 -11.37
CA GLU A 182 -3.19 1.13 -10.95
C GLU A 182 -2.19 0.73 -9.86
N ALA A 183 -0.97 1.25 -9.94
CA ALA A 183 0.06 1.02 -8.93
C ALA A 183 -0.21 1.91 -7.71
N CYS A 184 -0.33 1.29 -6.54
CA CYS A 184 -0.62 1.98 -5.29
C CYS A 184 0.41 1.58 -4.21
N LEU A 185 0.68 2.51 -3.30
CA LEU A 185 1.40 2.24 -2.05
C LEU A 185 0.49 1.47 -1.10
N ILE A 186 1.04 0.45 -0.46
CA ILE A 186 0.42 -0.32 0.61
C ILE A 186 1.31 -0.21 1.84
N SER A 187 0.71 0.04 2.99
CA SER A 187 1.46 0.08 4.24
C SER A 187 1.56 -1.32 4.85
N LEU A 188 2.76 -1.71 5.25
CA LEU A 188 2.96 -2.87 6.12
C LEU A 188 3.06 -2.37 7.56
N CYS A 189 2.38 -3.05 8.49
CA CYS A 189 2.37 -2.69 9.90
C CYS A 189 2.92 -3.81 10.78
N SER A 190 3.32 -3.44 12.00
CA SER A 190 3.75 -4.39 13.01
C SER A 190 2.60 -5.20 13.61
N ALA A 191 2.96 -6.23 14.39
CA ALA A 191 2.04 -7.15 15.03
C ALA A 191 0.96 -6.41 15.84
N LEU A 192 -0.29 -6.86 15.67
CA LEU A 192 -1.41 -6.32 16.40
C LEU A 192 -1.54 -6.99 17.79
N PRO A 193 -1.78 -6.23 18.87
CA PRO A 193 -2.00 -6.80 20.20
C PRO A 193 -3.30 -7.63 20.23
N ALA A 194 -3.22 -8.87 20.72
CA ALA A 194 -4.27 -9.89 20.56
C ALA A 194 -5.59 -9.66 21.32
N LYS A 195 -5.73 -8.63 22.17
CA LYS A 195 -6.86 -8.51 23.13
C LYS A 195 -7.36 -7.10 23.44
N THR A 196 -6.90 -6.07 22.76
CA THR A 196 -7.35 -4.69 23.00
C THR A 196 -8.03 -4.11 21.77
N GLU A 197 -9.03 -3.25 21.98
CA GLU A 197 -9.49 -2.34 20.94
C GLU A 197 -8.28 -1.58 20.42
N ILE A 198 -7.94 -1.83 19.16
CA ILE A 198 -6.81 -1.16 18.52
C ILE A 198 -7.30 0.21 18.12
N THR A 199 -6.66 1.25 18.64
CA THR A 199 -6.93 2.65 18.29
C THR A 199 -5.95 3.17 17.24
N SER A 200 -4.76 2.58 17.18
CA SER A 200 -3.70 2.92 16.22
C SER A 200 -2.81 1.72 15.92
N ILE A 201 -2.17 1.74 14.75
CA ILE A 201 -1.14 0.77 14.35
C ILE A 201 0.17 1.48 14.00
N THR A 202 1.28 0.77 14.21
CA THR A 202 2.59 1.22 13.77
C THR A 202 2.86 0.72 12.37
N LEU A 203 2.91 1.64 11.41
CA LEU A 203 3.41 1.38 10.06
C LEU A 203 4.92 1.15 10.14
N LYS A 204 5.40 0.13 9.44
CA LYS A 204 6.80 -0.31 9.43
C LYS A 204 7.50 0.15 8.15
N ARG A 205 6.91 -0.15 7.00
CA ARG A 205 7.46 0.20 5.68
C ARG A 205 6.36 0.24 4.62
N PRO A 206 6.54 1.02 3.55
CA PRO A 206 5.69 0.96 2.38
C PRO A 206 6.10 -0.20 1.45
N VAL A 207 5.14 -0.75 0.72
CA VAL A 207 5.36 -1.58 -0.48
C VAL A 207 4.45 -1.07 -1.59
N ALA A 208 4.57 -1.62 -2.80
CA ALA A 208 3.71 -1.24 -3.92
C ALA A 208 3.02 -2.46 -4.52
N ALA A 209 1.75 -2.29 -4.86
CA ALA A 209 0.92 -3.33 -5.45
C ALA A 209 -0.12 -2.72 -6.41
N ARG A 210 -0.63 -3.56 -7.30
CA ARG A 210 -1.83 -3.29 -8.10
C ARG A 210 -3.01 -4.06 -7.52
N VAL A 211 -4.19 -3.46 -7.54
CA VAL A 211 -5.43 -4.19 -7.30
C VAL A 211 -5.72 -5.05 -8.52
N VAL A 212 -5.79 -6.37 -8.33
CA VAL A 212 -6.07 -7.34 -9.40
C VAL A 212 -7.57 -7.58 -9.53
N GLN A 213 -8.20 -7.86 -8.38
CA GLN A 213 -9.60 -8.22 -8.32
C GLN A 213 -10.16 -7.86 -6.95
N VAL A 214 -11.40 -7.39 -6.94
CA VAL A 214 -12.18 -7.13 -5.72
C VAL A 214 -13.45 -7.94 -5.79
N SER A 215 -13.75 -8.72 -4.76
CA SER A 215 -15.00 -9.48 -4.67
C SER A 215 -15.58 -9.42 -3.27
N GLN A 216 -16.91 -9.52 -3.18
CA GLN A 216 -17.60 -9.59 -1.90
C GLN A 216 -17.78 -11.05 -1.51
N ILE A 217 -17.37 -11.42 -0.29
CA ILE A 217 -17.51 -12.81 0.20
C ILE A 217 -18.79 -12.96 1.04
N ALA A 218 -19.12 -11.95 1.84
CA ALA A 218 -20.33 -11.90 2.68
C ALA A 218 -20.81 -10.44 2.86
N SER A 219 -21.94 -10.23 3.56
CA SER A 219 -22.54 -8.91 3.81
C SER A 219 -21.69 -7.93 4.65
N GLY A 220 -20.46 -8.30 5.03
CA GLY A 220 -19.57 -7.47 5.84
C GLY A 220 -18.08 -7.62 5.54
N SER A 221 -17.70 -8.17 4.38
CA SER A 221 -16.28 -8.30 4.02
C SER A 221 -16.01 -8.21 2.52
N LEU A 222 -14.85 -7.65 2.19
CA LEU A 222 -14.33 -7.55 0.82
C LEU A 222 -13.04 -8.33 0.70
N LYS A 223 -12.97 -9.20 -0.30
CA LYS A 223 -11.73 -9.82 -0.76
C LYS A 223 -11.05 -8.90 -1.74
N VAL A 224 -9.75 -8.68 -1.56
CA VAL A 224 -8.91 -7.94 -2.50
C VAL A 224 -7.72 -8.82 -2.86
N ILE A 225 -7.50 -9.03 -4.15
CA ILE A 225 -6.29 -9.67 -4.65
C ILE A 225 -5.33 -8.57 -5.07
N LEU A 226 -4.10 -8.63 -4.56
CA LEU A 226 -3.04 -7.66 -4.82
C LEU A 226 -1.86 -8.38 -5.49
N GLN A 227 -1.32 -7.79 -6.55
CA GLN A 227 -0.08 -8.25 -7.18
C GLN A 227 1.02 -7.21 -6.93
N PRO A 228 2.22 -7.61 -6.46
CA PRO A 228 3.32 -6.68 -6.21
C PRO A 228 3.76 -5.98 -7.49
N CYS A 229 4.18 -4.73 -7.38
CA CYS A 229 4.71 -3.96 -8.50
C CYS A 229 5.80 -2.98 -8.04
N VAL A 230 6.35 -2.23 -8.99
CA VAL A 230 7.21 -1.09 -8.71
C VAL A 230 6.47 0.21 -8.98
N ILE A 231 6.59 1.16 -8.05
CA ILE A 231 6.15 2.54 -8.22
C ILE A 231 7.33 3.49 -8.13
N ALA A 232 7.40 4.42 -9.08
CA ALA A 232 8.26 5.59 -9.04
C ALA A 232 7.41 6.80 -8.68
N THR A 233 7.79 7.56 -7.66
CA THR A 233 7.01 8.72 -7.21
C THR A 233 7.91 9.87 -6.77
N SER A 234 7.49 11.11 -7.06
CA SER A 234 8.12 12.32 -6.52
C SER A 234 7.75 12.60 -5.07
N THR A 235 6.72 11.92 -4.53
CA THR A 235 6.24 12.15 -3.16
C THR A 235 7.09 11.44 -2.11
N ALA A 236 7.96 10.51 -2.51
CA ALA A 236 8.81 9.77 -1.59
C ALA A 236 9.96 10.65 -1.05
N VAL A 237 9.99 10.83 0.27
CA VAL A 237 11.10 11.41 1.01
C VAL A 237 12.05 10.29 1.42
N THR A 238 13.30 10.41 1.03
CA THR A 238 14.32 9.37 1.21
C THR A 238 15.25 9.66 2.38
N SER A 239 15.87 8.61 2.90
CA SER A 239 16.95 8.72 3.88
C SER A 239 18.22 8.09 3.34
N THR A 240 19.37 8.68 3.71
CA THR A 240 20.68 8.05 3.58
C THR A 240 21.06 7.27 4.85
N THR A 241 20.24 7.31 5.91
CA THR A 241 20.49 6.56 7.14
C THR A 241 20.28 5.05 6.93
N PRO A 242 21.17 4.18 7.45
CA PRO A 242 21.09 2.72 7.26
C PRO A 242 19.78 2.08 7.73
N ASP A 243 19.07 2.72 8.67
CA ASP A 243 17.83 2.22 9.27
C ASP A 243 16.64 2.21 8.29
N ALA A 244 16.72 2.98 7.20
CA ALA A 244 15.74 2.90 6.12
C ALA A 244 16.06 1.69 5.24
N ALA A 245 15.38 0.57 5.50
CA ALA A 245 15.55 -0.66 4.74
C ALA A 245 15.42 -0.42 3.22
N VAL A 246 16.31 -1.05 2.44
CA VAL A 246 16.26 -1.05 0.98
C VAL A 246 14.88 -1.54 0.52
N ASN A 247 14.16 -0.68 -0.21
CA ASN A 247 12.82 -0.93 -0.68
C ASN A 247 12.82 -1.26 -2.16
N ARG A 248 12.56 -2.52 -2.51
CA ARG A 248 12.51 -2.96 -3.91
C ARG A 248 11.26 -2.52 -4.67
N TYR A 249 10.25 -1.98 -3.99
CA TYR A 249 8.93 -1.68 -4.56
C TYR A 249 8.71 -0.20 -4.84
N VAL A 250 9.39 0.69 -4.12
CA VAL A 250 9.13 2.12 -4.15
C VAL A 250 10.42 2.89 -4.38
N TYR A 251 10.42 3.70 -5.45
CA TYR A 251 11.55 4.54 -5.84
C TYR A 251 11.13 6.01 -5.79
N SER A 252 11.93 6.84 -5.15
CA SER A 252 11.85 8.29 -5.26
C SER A 252 12.47 8.72 -6.58
N VAL A 253 11.77 9.59 -7.31
CA VAL A 253 12.26 10.17 -8.57
C VAL A 253 12.52 11.65 -8.35
N ARG A 254 13.74 12.10 -8.63
CA ARG A 254 14.12 13.52 -8.58
C ARG A 254 14.83 13.94 -9.86
N LEU A 255 14.56 15.16 -10.29
CA LEU A 255 15.23 15.79 -11.43
C LEU A 255 16.22 16.83 -10.91
N SER A 256 17.41 16.85 -11.49
CA SER A 256 18.42 17.89 -11.28
C SER A 256 18.91 18.44 -12.63
N HIS A 257 19.28 19.72 -12.63
CA HIS A 257 19.84 20.43 -13.77
C HIS A 257 21.35 20.55 -13.65
#